data_AF-A0AAV4CEC1-F1
#
_entry.id   AF-A0AAV4CEC1-F1
#
_cell.length_a   1.000
_cell.length_b   1.000
_cell.length_c   1.000
_cell.angle_alpha   90.00
_cell.angle_beta   90.00
_cell.angle_gamma   90.00
#
_symmetry.space_group_name_H-M   'P 1'
#
loop_
_entity.id
_entity.type
_entity.pdbx_description
1 polymer ?
#
loop_
_entity_poly.entity_id
_entity_poly.type
_entity_poly.pdbx_seq_one_letter_code
_entity_poly.pdbx_strand_id
1 'polypeptide(L)'
;MSVFQEILLVRNTLIIVLVPLAALPILFIDGSKDTMIFSFSCLSFALTIERWNLHRRIALGCLLLTGSSPKWLTLGFMVPTWFLSMWVNNTSATAMMIPVASAVLKQLAELESAQASDKFGEDSNNTHQKELAQMADDSEDDQQGESSSPHLDKKRPDSGVRHSEHDAEAMQDAISISGSSEFRRLCKALSLCVCYSATIGGTASLTGTGTNLVMQGQADEVFATYHLDSGVNFLTWIICCLPMSFTCLVIAWIWLVFHFFGLREVLRFSCGDKTATEATRSIVRKELHKLGPITFAEKVIIGHFILMLTLWLTMKMPGGFGWGQIFQPGFVSNSTTGVIVIASLFVFPSNTKNKATGSPEPLMTWQYLQDNYPWQIWMLLGGAFAMASSCQKSGLSAWFGARLTAVASLEPWLMLLLLSLSISFMTEITSNVATVSILAPIMAQLAISLQVNPLYLLYATALTCSMAFMLPVATAPNAIVFATGYIKIKDMVKAGLILNVLCVVTMCIFISTWFTFILGLDVLPPEMLLGEAEVNLTQTNISSSARAPKQSVAATENSTDLFLTNLPI
;
A
#
# COMPACT_ATOMS: atom_id res chain seq x y z
N MET A 1 0.83 3.74 46.40
CA MET A 1 0.37 2.40 46.00
C MET A 1 -0.13 2.37 44.56
N SER A 2 -0.91 3.36 44.10
CA SER A 2 -1.35 3.48 42.68
C SER A 2 -0.19 3.63 41.69
N VAL A 3 0.81 4.49 41.96
CA VAL A 3 1.99 4.68 41.09
C VAL A 3 2.81 3.39 40.93
N PHE A 4 2.88 2.57 41.99
CA PHE A 4 3.61 1.30 41.96
C PHE A 4 2.86 0.22 41.16
N GLN A 5 1.52 0.22 41.23
CA GLN A 5 0.66 -0.60 40.36
C GLN A 5 0.72 -0.14 38.90
N GLU A 6 0.78 1.16 38.62
CA GLU A 6 0.90 1.71 37.26
C GLU A 6 2.26 1.38 36.63
N ILE A 7 3.36 1.51 37.38
CA ILE A 7 4.69 1.05 36.93
C ILE A 7 4.67 -0.46 36.67
N LEU A 8 3.98 -1.25 37.50
CA LEU A 8 3.80 -2.68 37.30
C LEU A 8 2.95 -3.01 36.07
N LEU A 9 1.93 -2.21 35.74
CA LEU A 9 1.04 -2.44 34.61
C LEU A 9 1.70 -2.01 33.29
N VAL A 10 2.39 -0.87 33.27
CA VAL A 10 3.27 -0.47 32.15
C VAL A 10 4.39 -1.49 31.97
N ARG A 11 5.04 -1.94 33.06
CA ARG A 11 6.09 -2.98 33.02
C ARG A 11 5.55 -4.33 32.54
N ASN A 12 4.38 -4.76 32.97
CA ASN A 12 3.76 -6.01 32.51
C ASN A 12 3.36 -5.92 31.04
N THR A 13 2.82 -4.78 30.58
CA THR A 13 2.48 -4.58 29.16
C THR A 13 3.74 -4.55 28.30
N LEU A 14 4.80 -3.87 28.77
CA LEU A 14 6.10 -3.84 28.10
C LEU A 14 6.73 -5.24 28.04
N ILE A 15 6.65 -6.04 29.12
CA ILE A 15 7.12 -7.42 29.16
C ILE A 15 6.29 -8.33 28.24
N ILE A 16 4.96 -8.17 28.22
CA ILE A 16 4.06 -8.94 27.35
C ILE A 16 4.28 -8.59 25.86
N VAL A 17 4.75 -7.39 25.54
CA VAL A 17 5.13 -7.00 24.17
C VAL A 17 6.55 -7.43 23.84
N LEU A 18 7.52 -7.16 24.73
CA LEU A 18 8.94 -7.46 24.52
C LEU A 18 9.23 -8.95 24.55
N VAL A 19 8.51 -9.76 25.32
CA VAL A 19 8.78 -11.21 25.40
C VAL A 19 8.42 -11.92 24.09
N PRO A 20 7.24 -11.74 23.46
CA PRO A 20 6.98 -12.25 22.11
C PRO A 20 7.88 -11.60 21.08
N LEU A 21 8.10 -10.27 21.14
CA LEU A 21 8.96 -9.55 20.20
C LEU A 21 10.43 -9.98 20.28
N ALA A 22 10.90 -10.46 21.43
CA ALA A 22 12.27 -10.97 21.61
C ALA A 22 12.35 -12.49 21.45
N ALA A 23 11.34 -13.26 21.85
CA ALA A 23 11.35 -14.72 21.77
C ALA A 23 11.02 -15.27 20.37
N LEU A 24 10.18 -14.57 19.61
CA LEU A 24 9.77 -15.03 18.27
C LEU A 24 10.89 -14.87 17.23
N PRO A 25 11.69 -13.78 17.20
CA PRO A 25 12.85 -13.70 16.32
C PRO A 25 13.89 -14.78 16.63
N ILE A 26 14.04 -15.22 17.88
CA ILE A 26 15.00 -16.29 18.22
C ILE A 26 14.65 -17.61 17.50
N LEU A 27 13.40 -17.82 17.08
CA LEU A 27 12.93 -19.02 16.37
C LEU A 27 13.09 -18.95 14.83
N PHE A 28 13.36 -17.79 14.24
CA PHE A 28 13.48 -17.63 12.78
C PHE A 28 14.95 -17.55 12.33
N ILE A 29 15.21 -17.58 11.01
CA ILE A 29 16.57 -17.56 10.42
C ILE A 29 17.15 -16.14 10.52
N ASP A 30 18.44 -15.99 10.83
CA ASP A 30 19.07 -14.73 11.25
C ASP A 30 18.84 -13.51 10.33
N GLY A 31 18.68 -13.69 9.01
CA GLY A 31 18.39 -12.59 8.08
C GLY A 31 16.91 -12.15 8.05
N SER A 32 15.98 -13.08 8.19
CA SER A 32 14.53 -12.85 8.03
C SER A 32 13.88 -12.17 9.24
N LYS A 33 14.55 -12.22 10.39
CA LYS A 33 14.07 -11.66 11.67
C LYS A 33 13.83 -10.16 11.57
N ASP A 34 14.74 -9.46 10.90
CA ASP A 34 14.70 -8.01 10.83
C ASP A 34 13.44 -7.55 10.09
N THR A 35 13.22 -8.04 8.87
CA THR A 35 12.05 -7.69 8.07
C THR A 35 10.73 -7.96 8.79
N MET A 36 10.62 -9.05 9.57
CA MET A 36 9.42 -9.35 10.36
C MET A 36 9.18 -8.33 11.49
N ILE A 37 10.23 -7.93 12.22
CA ILE A 37 10.14 -6.93 13.29
C ILE A 37 9.86 -5.54 12.71
N PHE A 38 10.50 -5.18 11.60
CA PHE A 38 10.23 -3.98 10.84
C PHE A 38 8.75 -3.90 10.43
N SER A 39 8.24 -4.98 9.81
CA SER A 39 6.84 -5.11 9.41
C SER A 39 5.89 -4.90 10.59
N PHE A 40 6.19 -5.53 11.73
CA PHE A 40 5.40 -5.40 12.95
C PHE A 40 5.34 -3.96 13.45
N SER A 41 6.49 -3.29 13.52
CA SER A 41 6.59 -1.92 13.99
C SER A 41 5.78 -0.95 13.11
N CYS A 42 5.88 -1.10 11.79
CA CYS A 42 5.22 -0.22 10.83
C CYS A 42 3.69 -0.41 10.84
N LEU A 43 3.22 -1.65 10.81
CA LEU A 43 1.78 -1.96 10.86
C LEU A 43 1.15 -1.51 12.18
N SER A 44 1.86 -1.71 13.30
CA SER A 44 1.42 -1.24 14.62
C SER A 44 1.35 0.30 14.68
N PHE A 45 2.29 1.00 14.03
CA PHE A 45 2.26 2.46 13.94
C PHE A 45 1.07 2.94 13.09
N ALA A 46 0.81 2.29 11.94
CA ALA A 46 -0.34 2.57 11.09
C ALA A 46 -1.67 2.41 11.85
N LEU A 47 -1.82 1.35 12.64
CA LEU A 47 -2.99 1.14 13.51
C LEU A 47 -3.16 2.23 14.56
N THR A 48 -2.06 2.81 15.05
CA THR A 48 -2.13 3.95 15.99
C THR A 48 -2.66 5.20 15.27
N ILE A 49 -2.21 5.48 14.05
CA ILE A 49 -2.76 6.57 13.21
C ILE A 49 -4.26 6.34 12.95
N GLU A 50 -4.65 5.08 12.74
CA GLU A 50 -6.04 4.68 12.49
C GLU A 50 -6.92 4.93 13.72
N ARG A 51 -6.50 4.42 14.88
CA ARG A 51 -7.20 4.58 16.17
C ARG A 51 -7.58 6.02 16.49
N TRP A 52 -6.68 6.95 16.19
CA TRP A 52 -6.85 8.37 16.49
C TRP A 52 -7.44 9.19 15.35
N ASN A 53 -7.90 8.55 14.26
CA ASN A 53 -8.52 9.19 13.09
C ASN A 53 -7.65 10.29 12.44
N LEU A 54 -6.33 10.27 12.67
CA LEU A 54 -5.41 11.29 12.17
C LEU A 54 -5.35 11.25 10.64
N HIS A 55 -5.30 10.05 10.06
CA HIS A 55 -5.35 9.81 8.62
C HIS A 55 -6.59 10.48 7.98
N ARG A 56 -7.79 10.36 8.59
CA ARG A 56 -9.02 11.00 8.10
C ARG A 56 -8.94 12.51 8.12
N ARG A 57 -8.33 13.11 9.13
CA ARG A 57 -8.11 14.57 9.19
C ARG A 57 -7.20 15.04 8.05
N ILE A 58 -6.09 14.34 7.83
CA ILE A 58 -5.13 14.65 6.76
C ILE A 58 -5.82 14.52 5.39
N ALA A 59 -6.58 13.44 5.18
CA ALA A 59 -7.35 13.20 3.95
C ALA A 59 -8.29 14.36 3.60
N LEU A 60 -9.16 14.73 4.55
CA LEU A 60 -10.13 15.80 4.39
C LEU A 60 -9.46 17.16 4.23
N GLY A 61 -8.36 17.40 4.95
CA GLY A 61 -7.56 18.61 4.81
C GLY A 61 -7.00 18.78 3.40
N CYS A 62 -6.43 17.72 2.82
CA CYS A 62 -5.94 17.74 1.44
C CYS A 62 -7.08 17.93 0.43
N LEU A 63 -8.26 17.37 0.70
CA LEU A 63 -9.43 17.48 -0.18
C LEU A 63 -9.99 18.92 -0.25
N LEU A 64 -9.75 19.76 0.76
CA LEU A 64 -10.13 21.19 0.72
C LEU A 64 -9.36 21.99 -0.35
N LEU A 65 -8.19 21.50 -0.77
CA LEU A 65 -7.35 22.13 -1.80
C LEU A 65 -7.86 21.85 -3.22
N THR A 66 -8.91 21.03 -3.36
CA THR A 66 -9.36 20.50 -4.65
C THR A 66 -10.47 21.35 -5.26
N GLY A 67 -10.58 21.31 -6.60
CA GLY A 67 -11.56 22.09 -7.37
C GLY A 67 -12.79 21.27 -7.75
N SER A 68 -13.87 21.94 -8.19
CA SER A 68 -15.15 21.28 -8.55
C SER A 68 -15.20 20.58 -9.90
N SER A 69 -14.32 20.94 -10.84
CA SER A 69 -14.41 20.34 -12.18
C SER A 69 -14.09 18.84 -12.09
N PRO A 70 -14.73 17.97 -12.89
CA PRO A 70 -14.54 16.51 -12.85
C PRO A 70 -13.07 16.07 -12.80
N LYS A 71 -12.19 16.67 -13.62
CA LYS A 71 -10.76 16.36 -13.66
C LYS A 71 -9.98 16.74 -12.39
N TRP A 72 -10.32 17.88 -11.76
CA TRP A 72 -9.68 18.36 -10.55
C TRP A 72 -10.26 17.66 -9.31
N LEU A 73 -11.53 17.25 -9.40
CA LEU A 73 -12.19 16.45 -8.39
C LEU A 73 -11.59 15.04 -8.36
N THR A 74 -11.41 14.37 -9.50
CA THR A 74 -10.75 13.06 -9.54
C THR A 74 -9.32 13.14 -9.01
N LEU A 75 -8.51 14.13 -9.44
CA LEU A 75 -7.18 14.35 -8.89
C LEU A 75 -7.21 14.60 -7.38
N GLY A 76 -8.23 15.34 -6.94
CA GLY A 76 -8.47 15.70 -5.55
C GLY A 76 -8.79 14.53 -4.64
N PHE A 77 -9.33 13.44 -5.19
CA PHE A 77 -9.47 12.17 -4.48
C PHE A 77 -8.23 11.28 -4.65
N MET A 78 -7.58 11.29 -5.81
CA MET A 78 -6.41 10.44 -6.08
C MET A 78 -5.19 10.80 -5.23
N VAL A 79 -4.83 12.10 -5.14
CA VAL A 79 -3.61 12.52 -4.43
C VAL A 79 -3.67 12.22 -2.93
N PRO A 80 -4.75 12.55 -2.20
CA PRO A 80 -4.85 12.19 -0.79
C PRO A 80 -4.89 10.68 -0.57
N THR A 81 -5.62 9.94 -1.41
CA THR A 81 -5.69 8.48 -1.29
C THR A 81 -4.33 7.84 -1.52
N TRP A 82 -3.61 8.25 -2.57
CA TRP A 82 -2.24 7.82 -2.87
C TRP A 82 -1.29 8.09 -1.70
N PHE A 83 -1.31 9.33 -1.18
CA PHE A 83 -0.46 9.71 -0.06
C PHE A 83 -0.76 8.89 1.20
N LEU A 84 -2.03 8.70 1.53
CA LEU A 84 -2.42 7.93 2.71
C LEU A 84 -2.04 6.45 2.58
N SER A 85 -2.17 5.89 1.37
CA SER A 85 -1.85 4.50 1.10
C SER A 85 -0.35 4.19 1.17
N MET A 86 0.51 5.20 1.22
CA MET A 86 1.94 5.01 1.55
C MET A 86 2.13 4.64 3.03
N TRP A 87 1.26 5.10 3.91
CA TRP A 87 1.48 5.04 5.36
C TRP A 87 0.50 4.11 6.06
N VAL A 88 -0.68 3.97 5.47
CA VAL A 88 -1.78 3.11 5.91
C VAL A 88 -2.00 2.06 4.83
N ASN A 89 -2.51 0.90 5.20
CA ASN A 89 -2.80 -0.15 4.22
C ASN A 89 -3.81 0.33 3.15
N ASN A 90 -3.73 -0.25 1.94
CA ASN A 90 -4.56 0.15 0.79
C ASN A 90 -6.07 -0.01 1.06
N THR A 91 -6.44 -1.04 1.84
CA THR A 91 -7.83 -1.37 2.19
C THR A 91 -8.47 -0.26 3.03
N SER A 92 -7.83 0.16 4.11
CA SER A 92 -8.29 1.21 5.02
C SER A 92 -8.31 2.57 4.31
N ALA A 93 -7.30 2.87 3.47
CA ALA A 93 -7.32 4.09 2.65
C ALA A 93 -8.56 4.14 1.74
N THR A 94 -8.89 3.04 1.07
CA THR A 94 -10.08 2.95 0.20
C THR A 94 -11.38 3.00 1.00
N ALA A 95 -11.49 2.19 2.06
CA ALA A 95 -12.67 2.12 2.92
C ALA A 95 -13.03 3.47 3.55
N MET A 96 -12.03 4.31 3.83
CA MET A 96 -12.24 5.66 4.35
C MET A 96 -12.63 6.66 3.26
N MET A 97 -12.01 6.57 2.07
CA MET A 97 -12.22 7.56 1.00
C MET A 97 -13.53 7.36 0.23
N ILE A 98 -14.06 6.13 0.15
CA ILE A 98 -15.31 5.83 -0.55
C ILE A 98 -16.53 6.52 0.06
N PRO A 99 -16.79 6.47 1.39
CA PRO A 99 -17.89 7.21 1.99
C PRO A 99 -17.80 8.72 1.75
N VAL A 100 -16.58 9.28 1.78
CA VAL A 100 -16.33 10.69 1.47
C VAL A 100 -16.65 11.01 0.02
N ALA A 101 -16.25 10.15 -0.92
CA ALA A 101 -16.58 10.28 -2.33
C ALA A 101 -18.10 10.22 -2.57
N SER A 102 -18.80 9.27 -1.93
CA SER A 102 -20.26 9.14 -2.01
C SER A 102 -20.98 10.38 -1.48
N ALA A 103 -20.55 10.93 -0.34
CA ALA A 103 -21.14 12.14 0.22
C ALA A 103 -20.97 13.36 -0.70
N VAL A 104 -19.81 13.51 -1.34
CA VAL A 104 -19.55 14.58 -2.32
C VAL A 104 -20.40 14.40 -3.58
N LEU A 105 -20.48 13.18 -4.09
CA LEU A 105 -21.27 12.86 -5.28
C LEU A 105 -22.77 13.13 -5.05
N LYS A 106 -23.32 12.76 -3.89
CA LYS A 106 -24.73 13.02 -3.57
C LYS A 106 -25.08 14.51 -3.62
N GLN A 107 -24.26 15.36 -3.03
CA GLN A 107 -24.53 16.80 -3.07
C GLN A 107 -24.35 17.40 -4.47
N LEU A 108 -23.42 16.88 -5.28
CA LEU A 108 -23.30 17.29 -6.68
C LEU A 108 -24.56 16.92 -7.49
N ALA A 109 -25.17 15.75 -7.23
CA ALA A 109 -26.44 15.37 -7.85
C ALA A 109 -27.59 16.31 -7.45
N GLU A 110 -27.67 16.66 -6.16
CA GLU A 110 -28.69 17.60 -5.66
C GLU A 110 -28.54 18.98 -6.32
N LEU A 111 -27.32 19.48 -6.49
CA LEU A 111 -27.06 20.74 -7.19
C LEU A 111 -27.40 20.69 -8.68
N GLU A 112 -27.07 19.59 -9.36
CA GLU A 112 -27.43 19.41 -10.78
C GLU A 112 -28.96 19.42 -10.94
N SER A 113 -29.68 18.76 -10.03
CA SER A 113 -31.15 18.76 -10.02
C SER A 113 -31.75 20.14 -9.73
N ALA A 114 -31.17 20.90 -8.78
CA ALA A 114 -31.63 22.25 -8.45
C ALA A 114 -31.40 23.24 -9.61
N GLN A 115 -30.25 23.15 -10.29
CA GLN A 115 -29.98 23.95 -11.49
C GLN A 115 -30.89 23.56 -12.66
N ALA A 116 -31.24 22.28 -12.79
CA ALA A 116 -32.20 21.83 -13.80
C ALA A 116 -33.62 22.37 -13.51
N SER A 117 -34.06 22.39 -12.25
CA SER A 117 -35.34 22.98 -11.87
C SER A 117 -35.38 24.50 -12.07
N ASP A 118 -34.29 25.23 -11.76
CA ASP A 118 -34.22 26.68 -11.98
C ASP A 118 -34.28 27.04 -13.47
N LYS A 119 -33.61 26.26 -14.34
CA LYS A 119 -33.70 26.44 -15.80
C LYS A 119 -35.09 26.14 -16.35
N PHE A 120 -35.75 25.11 -15.84
CA PHE A 120 -37.15 24.84 -16.20
C PHE A 120 -38.09 25.95 -15.70
N GLY A 121 -37.85 26.51 -14.51
CA GLY A 121 -38.59 27.66 -13.98
C GLY A 121 -38.38 28.95 -14.79
N GLU A 122 -37.16 29.22 -15.27
CA GLU A 122 -36.86 30.36 -16.15
C GLU A 122 -37.42 30.17 -17.56
N ASP A 123 -37.41 28.96 -18.13
CA ASP A 123 -38.02 28.69 -19.44
C ASP A 123 -39.56 28.73 -19.37
N SER A 124 -40.16 28.24 -18.28
CA SER A 124 -41.59 28.40 -18.00
C SER A 124 -41.97 29.85 -17.75
N ASN A 125 -41.16 30.62 -17.01
CA ASN A 125 -41.39 32.05 -16.84
C ASN A 125 -41.18 32.84 -18.14
N ASN A 126 -40.24 32.48 -19.01
CA ASN A 126 -40.10 33.14 -20.33
C ASN A 126 -41.24 32.77 -21.30
N THR A 127 -41.83 31.58 -21.15
CA THR A 127 -43.00 31.15 -21.93
C THR A 127 -44.28 31.80 -21.38
N HIS A 128 -44.46 31.80 -20.07
CA HIS A 128 -45.55 32.50 -19.41
C HIS A 128 -45.43 34.01 -19.49
N GLN A 129 -44.25 34.62 -19.55
CA GLN A 129 -44.09 36.07 -19.74
C GLN A 129 -44.31 36.48 -21.20
N LYS A 130 -44.20 35.55 -22.15
CA LYS A 130 -44.68 35.72 -23.53
C LYS A 130 -46.20 35.56 -23.67
N GLU A 131 -46.83 34.70 -22.86
CA GLU A 131 -48.30 34.51 -22.85
C GLU A 131 -49.03 35.55 -21.97
N LEU A 132 -48.46 35.96 -20.84
CA LEU A 132 -48.97 36.98 -19.91
C LEU A 132 -48.80 38.41 -20.45
N ALA A 133 -47.88 38.64 -21.40
CA ALA A 133 -47.82 39.92 -22.13
C ALA A 133 -48.98 40.09 -23.13
N GLN A 134 -49.81 39.06 -23.35
CA GLN A 134 -50.99 39.12 -24.21
C GLN A 134 -52.34 39.03 -23.47
N MET A 135 -52.35 38.85 -22.15
CA MET A 135 -53.60 38.65 -21.39
C MET A 135 -53.57 39.30 -20.00
N ALA A 136 -52.99 40.49 -19.87
CA ALA A 136 -53.12 41.32 -18.67
C ALA A 136 -54.17 42.42 -18.89
N ASP A 137 -55.44 42.03 -18.85
CA ASP A 137 -56.54 42.87 -18.39
C ASP A 137 -57.50 41.99 -17.58
N ASP A 138 -58.03 42.55 -16.51
CA ASP A 138 -59.04 42.02 -15.57
C ASP A 138 -58.62 41.07 -14.40
N SER A 139 -58.44 41.74 -13.25
CA SER A 139 -59.25 41.61 -12.02
C SER A 139 -58.92 40.58 -10.91
N GLU A 140 -59.03 41.13 -9.68
CA GLU A 140 -58.91 40.65 -8.28
C GLU A 140 -59.74 39.36 -7.99
N ASP A 141 -59.51 38.50 -6.99
CA ASP A 141 -59.45 38.73 -5.53
C ASP A 141 -59.33 37.38 -4.76
N ASP A 142 -58.79 37.45 -3.54
CA ASP A 142 -59.08 36.72 -2.27
C ASP A 142 -58.80 35.20 -1.93
N GLN A 143 -58.27 35.06 -0.70
CA GLN A 143 -58.43 34.03 0.37
C GLN A 143 -57.49 32.80 0.60
N GLN A 144 -56.74 32.91 1.72
CA GLN A 144 -56.59 32.03 2.93
C GLN A 144 -56.27 30.52 2.88
N GLY A 145 -55.31 30.07 3.73
CA GLY A 145 -55.22 28.68 4.24
C GLY A 145 -53.88 28.29 4.91
N GLU A 146 -53.94 27.70 6.10
CA GLU A 146 -52.87 27.49 7.12
C GLU A 146 -51.97 26.23 7.00
N SER A 147 -50.78 26.31 7.65
CA SER A 147 -50.02 25.31 8.45
C SER A 147 -49.62 23.94 7.81
N SER A 148 -48.41 23.40 7.99
CA SER A 148 -47.83 22.92 9.25
C SER A 148 -46.48 22.22 8.99
N SER A 149 -45.54 22.32 9.94
CA SER A 149 -44.19 21.73 9.91
C SER A 149 -44.16 20.28 10.43
N PRO A 150 -43.17 19.46 10.08
CA PRO A 150 -42.79 18.34 10.95
C PRO A 150 -41.31 18.32 11.37
N HIS A 151 -41.17 17.86 12.62
CA HIS A 151 -40.02 17.70 13.48
C HIS A 151 -38.84 16.88 12.92
N LEU A 152 -37.62 17.33 13.23
CA LEU A 152 -36.36 16.58 13.10
C LEU A 152 -36.07 15.78 14.37
N ASP A 153 -36.04 14.45 14.25
CA ASP A 153 -35.60 13.54 15.31
C ASP A 153 -34.14 13.12 15.10
N LYS A 154 -33.31 13.37 16.12
CA LYS A 154 -31.87 13.04 16.15
C LYS A 154 -31.66 11.60 16.65
N LYS A 155 -30.96 10.76 15.88
CA LYS A 155 -30.33 9.54 16.40
C LYS A 155 -28.83 9.47 16.09
N ARG A 156 -28.06 9.04 17.10
CA ARG A 156 -26.60 8.88 17.14
C ARG A 156 -26.13 7.64 16.36
N PRO A 157 -24.86 7.56 15.93
CA PRO A 157 -24.35 6.48 15.11
C PRO A 157 -23.84 5.30 15.95
N ASP A 158 -24.00 4.09 15.44
CA ASP A 158 -23.36 2.89 15.99
C ASP A 158 -22.76 2.02 14.86
N SER A 159 -21.51 1.61 15.12
CA SER A 159 -20.60 0.62 14.51
C SER A 159 -20.75 0.12 13.05
N GLY A 160 -19.76 0.48 12.22
CA GLY A 160 -18.79 -0.44 11.60
C GLY A 160 -19.20 -1.27 10.37
N VAL A 161 -20.36 -1.93 10.38
CA VAL A 161 -20.78 -2.82 9.27
C VAL A 161 -21.90 -2.19 8.43
N ARG A 162 -22.68 -1.29 9.03
CA ARG A 162 -23.78 -0.56 8.35
C ARG A 162 -23.32 0.54 7.40
N HIS A 163 -22.04 0.89 7.36
CA HIS A 163 -21.57 1.98 6.48
C HIS A 163 -21.62 1.59 5.00
N SER A 164 -21.25 0.37 4.61
CA SER A 164 -21.21 0.01 3.18
C SER A 164 -22.59 -0.03 2.51
N GLU A 165 -23.63 -0.49 3.22
CA GLU A 165 -25.01 -0.50 2.71
C GLU A 165 -25.56 0.93 2.58
N HIS A 166 -25.36 1.75 3.60
CA HIS A 166 -25.79 3.16 3.59
C HIS A 166 -25.03 3.98 2.54
N ASP A 167 -23.76 3.66 2.26
CA ASP A 167 -22.95 4.33 1.23
C ASP A 167 -23.36 3.91 -0.19
N ALA A 168 -23.72 2.63 -0.37
CA ALA A 168 -24.28 2.12 -1.61
C ALA A 168 -25.65 2.76 -1.89
N GLU A 169 -26.53 2.82 -0.88
CA GLU A 169 -27.83 3.49 -0.96
C GLU A 169 -27.68 4.99 -1.28
N ALA A 170 -26.81 5.71 -0.55
CA ALA A 170 -26.59 7.14 -0.79
C ALA A 170 -26.07 7.45 -2.21
N MET A 171 -25.25 6.56 -2.78
CA MET A 171 -24.77 6.70 -4.16
C MET A 171 -25.85 6.31 -5.18
N GLN A 172 -26.63 5.26 -4.91
CA GLN A 172 -27.76 4.84 -5.75
C GLN A 172 -28.81 5.96 -5.83
N ASP A 173 -29.07 6.63 -4.71
CA ASP A 173 -29.91 7.83 -4.59
C ASP A 173 -29.33 8.98 -5.43
N ALA A 174 -28.03 9.26 -5.31
CA ALA A 174 -27.41 10.31 -6.12
C ALA A 174 -27.58 10.06 -7.63
N ILE A 175 -27.41 8.80 -8.06
CA ILE A 175 -27.56 8.39 -9.45
C ILE A 175 -29.02 8.49 -9.91
N SER A 176 -30.00 8.18 -9.04
CA SER A 176 -31.42 8.31 -9.36
C SER A 176 -31.89 9.77 -9.40
N ILE A 177 -31.33 10.64 -8.54
CA ILE A 177 -31.65 12.08 -8.47
C ILE A 177 -31.18 12.81 -9.73
N SER A 178 -29.92 12.63 -10.16
CA SER A 178 -29.40 13.34 -11.34
C SER A 178 -29.92 12.72 -12.65
N GLY A 179 -30.00 11.38 -12.74
CA GLY A 179 -30.41 10.66 -13.95
C GLY A 179 -29.47 10.83 -15.16
N SER A 180 -28.45 11.70 -15.09
CA SER A 180 -27.60 12.05 -16.22
C SER A 180 -26.54 10.98 -16.51
N SER A 181 -26.33 10.69 -17.79
CA SER A 181 -25.32 9.71 -18.20
C SER A 181 -23.90 10.16 -17.87
N GLU A 182 -23.67 11.48 -17.79
CA GLU A 182 -22.41 12.10 -17.41
C GLU A 182 -22.14 11.95 -15.90
N PHE A 183 -23.15 12.17 -15.06
CA PHE A 183 -23.03 11.96 -13.62
C PHE A 183 -22.73 10.49 -13.27
N ARG A 184 -23.38 9.54 -13.96
CA ARG A 184 -23.06 8.11 -13.78
C ARG A 184 -21.62 7.77 -14.16
N ARG A 185 -21.04 8.43 -15.18
CA ARG A 185 -19.61 8.27 -15.52
C ARG A 185 -18.72 8.87 -14.45
N LEU A 186 -19.09 10.02 -13.87
CA LEU A 186 -18.38 10.64 -12.77
C LEU A 186 -18.33 9.74 -11.52
N CYS A 187 -19.45 9.14 -11.12
CA CYS A 187 -19.47 8.21 -9.97
C CYS A 187 -18.55 7.01 -10.17
N LYS A 188 -18.56 6.42 -11.38
CA LYS A 188 -17.65 5.30 -11.72
C LYS A 188 -16.19 5.76 -11.72
N ALA A 189 -15.91 6.92 -12.34
CA ALA A 189 -14.57 7.46 -12.44
C ALA A 189 -13.97 7.74 -11.05
N LEU A 190 -14.68 8.45 -10.17
CA LEU A 190 -14.20 8.79 -8.83
C LEU A 190 -13.89 7.54 -8.01
N SER A 191 -14.73 6.53 -8.09
CA SER A 191 -14.60 5.34 -7.27
C SER A 191 -13.45 4.45 -7.73
N LEU A 192 -13.26 4.32 -9.05
CA LEU A 192 -12.07 3.66 -9.61
C LEU A 192 -10.78 4.47 -9.37
N CYS A 193 -10.86 5.80 -9.40
CA CYS A 193 -9.73 6.67 -9.07
C CYS A 193 -9.25 6.41 -7.64
N VAL A 194 -10.17 6.29 -6.67
CA VAL A 194 -9.83 5.98 -5.27
C VAL A 194 -9.16 4.60 -5.15
N CYS A 195 -9.74 3.52 -5.69
CA CYS A 195 -9.12 2.20 -5.52
C CYS A 195 -7.76 2.07 -6.23
N TYR A 196 -7.63 2.61 -7.44
CA TYR A 196 -6.36 2.52 -8.18
C TYR A 196 -5.28 3.41 -7.55
N SER A 197 -5.63 4.60 -7.06
CA SER A 197 -4.67 5.45 -6.35
C SER A 197 -4.21 4.86 -5.02
N ALA A 198 -5.08 4.15 -4.28
CA ALA A 198 -4.67 3.40 -3.09
C ALA A 198 -3.63 2.33 -3.45
N THR A 199 -3.94 1.50 -4.44
CA THR A 199 -3.02 0.44 -4.89
C THR A 199 -1.67 0.99 -5.40
N ILE A 200 -1.68 2.07 -6.18
CA ILE A 200 -0.45 2.75 -6.64
C ILE A 200 0.30 3.39 -5.47
N GLY A 201 -0.39 4.00 -4.51
CA GLY A 201 0.25 4.63 -3.33
C GLY A 201 0.96 3.62 -2.44
N GLY A 202 0.40 2.42 -2.30
CA GLY A 202 1.03 1.33 -1.56
C GLY A 202 2.41 0.92 -2.09
N THR A 203 2.74 1.18 -3.36
CA THR A 203 4.05 0.83 -3.93
C THR A 203 5.14 1.85 -3.60
N ALA A 204 4.79 3.08 -3.21
CA ALA A 204 5.74 4.17 -3.03
C ALA A 204 6.65 3.98 -1.82
N SER A 205 6.11 3.43 -0.73
CA SER A 205 6.83 3.20 0.53
C SER A 205 6.99 1.71 0.79
N LEU A 206 8.02 1.38 1.55
CA LEU A 206 8.29 0.00 1.95
C LEU A 206 7.15 -0.58 2.83
N THR A 207 6.44 0.29 3.56
CA THR A 207 5.38 -0.08 4.51
C THR A 207 3.98 -0.12 3.91
N GLY A 208 3.79 0.38 2.68
CA GLY A 208 2.45 0.54 2.09
C GLY A 208 1.76 -0.78 1.79
N THR A 209 2.49 -1.77 1.28
CA THR A 209 1.94 -3.09 0.91
C THR A 209 2.83 -4.23 1.39
N GLY A 210 2.20 -5.36 1.72
CA GLY A 210 2.90 -6.59 2.13
C GLY A 210 3.84 -7.14 1.07
N THR A 211 3.61 -6.85 -0.22
CA THR A 211 4.50 -7.33 -1.29
C THR A 211 5.89 -6.72 -1.20
N ASN A 212 6.00 -5.47 -0.75
CA ASN A 212 7.26 -4.76 -0.61
C ASN A 212 8.08 -5.36 0.54
N LEU A 213 7.41 -5.73 1.64
CA LEU A 213 8.02 -6.37 2.79
C LEU A 213 8.52 -7.78 2.46
N VAL A 214 7.73 -8.56 1.71
CA VAL A 214 8.19 -9.88 1.23
C VAL A 214 9.43 -9.75 0.35
N MET A 215 9.43 -8.77 -0.57
CA MET A 215 10.58 -8.49 -1.43
C MET A 215 11.84 -8.16 -0.62
N GLN A 216 11.72 -7.25 0.36
CA GLN A 216 12.86 -6.85 1.18
C GLN A 216 13.45 -8.06 1.90
N GLY A 217 12.62 -8.86 2.57
CA GLY A 217 13.14 -10.03 3.28
C GLY A 217 13.71 -11.10 2.35
N GLN A 218 13.20 -11.21 1.12
CA GLN A 218 13.82 -12.06 0.10
C GLN A 218 15.17 -11.54 -0.37
N ALA A 219 15.30 -10.23 -0.55
CA ALA A 219 16.60 -9.62 -0.85
C ALA A 219 17.59 -9.87 0.30
N ASP A 220 17.17 -9.67 1.55
CA ASP A 220 18.01 -9.88 2.72
C ASP A 220 18.46 -11.36 2.84
N GLU A 221 17.56 -12.32 2.58
CA GLU A 221 17.88 -13.76 2.61
C GLU A 221 18.87 -14.17 1.51
N VAL A 222 18.65 -13.70 0.28
CA VAL A 222 19.52 -14.00 -0.86
C VAL A 222 20.91 -13.41 -0.66
N PHE A 223 21.01 -12.15 -0.25
CA PHE A 223 22.30 -11.48 -0.04
C PHE A 223 23.04 -12.01 1.21
N ALA A 224 22.31 -12.39 2.26
CA ALA A 224 22.89 -13.00 3.46
C ALA A 224 23.58 -14.35 3.16
N THR A 225 23.10 -15.10 2.15
CA THR A 225 23.78 -16.34 1.69
C THR A 225 25.23 -16.08 1.26
N TYR A 226 25.52 -14.86 0.79
CA TYR A 226 26.84 -14.44 0.34
C TYR A 226 27.54 -13.48 1.32
N HIS A 227 27.03 -13.35 2.56
CA HIS A 227 27.53 -12.41 3.57
C HIS A 227 27.53 -10.93 3.14
N LEU A 228 26.58 -10.55 2.27
CA LEU A 228 26.40 -9.19 1.78
C LEU A 228 25.16 -8.53 2.41
N ASP A 229 25.19 -7.20 2.54
CA ASP A 229 24.00 -6.39 2.82
C ASP A 229 23.22 -6.19 1.51
N SER A 230 21.90 -6.38 1.53
CA SER A 230 21.06 -6.20 0.34
C SER A 230 21.04 -4.76 -0.15
N GLY A 231 21.34 -3.80 0.74
CA GLY A 231 21.24 -2.36 0.46
C GLY A 231 19.80 -1.85 0.34
N VAL A 232 18.80 -2.70 0.62
CA VAL A 232 17.37 -2.35 0.60
C VAL A 232 16.95 -1.82 1.97
N ASN A 233 16.93 -0.49 2.07
CA ASN A 233 16.60 0.26 3.27
C ASN A 233 15.32 1.05 3.01
N PHE A 234 14.67 1.55 4.07
CA PHE A 234 13.52 2.44 3.90
C PHE A 234 13.86 3.66 3.00
N LEU A 235 15.05 4.26 3.18
CA LEU A 235 15.52 5.38 2.38
C LEU A 235 15.71 5.02 0.90
N THR A 236 16.42 3.93 0.61
CA THR A 236 16.69 3.51 -0.78
C THR A 236 15.39 3.13 -1.48
N TRP A 237 14.46 2.49 -0.78
CA TRP A 237 13.12 2.21 -1.30
C TRP A 237 12.36 3.47 -1.69
N ILE A 238 12.25 4.46 -0.80
CA ILE A 238 11.51 5.69 -1.11
C ILE A 238 12.15 6.44 -2.28
N ILE A 239 13.48 6.56 -2.34
CA ILE A 239 14.16 7.26 -3.45
C ILE A 239 13.88 6.56 -4.79
N CYS A 240 13.83 5.23 -4.82
CA CYS A 240 13.53 4.47 -6.02
C CYS A 240 12.03 4.50 -6.38
N CYS A 241 11.16 4.16 -5.44
CA CYS A 241 9.76 3.84 -5.69
C CYS A 241 8.82 5.05 -5.64
N LEU A 242 9.15 6.11 -4.88
CA LEU A 242 8.29 7.30 -4.79
C LEU A 242 8.15 8.02 -6.15
N PRO A 243 9.23 8.29 -6.91
CA PRO A 243 9.12 8.91 -8.24
C PRO A 243 8.30 8.04 -9.20
N MET A 244 8.56 6.74 -9.23
CA MET A 244 7.84 5.79 -10.08
C MET A 244 6.34 5.75 -9.74
N SER A 245 6.00 5.63 -8.46
CA SER A 245 4.60 5.61 -8.00
C SER A 245 3.87 6.92 -8.30
N PHE A 246 4.55 8.07 -8.16
CA PHE A 246 4.01 9.37 -8.56
C PHE A 246 3.75 9.44 -10.08
N THR A 247 4.68 8.96 -10.90
CA THR A 247 4.47 8.89 -12.36
C THR A 247 3.29 7.97 -12.71
N CYS A 248 3.19 6.80 -12.09
CA CYS A 248 2.04 5.90 -12.24
C CYS A 248 0.72 6.58 -11.82
N LEU A 249 0.72 7.38 -10.76
CA LEU A 249 -0.47 8.14 -10.33
C LEU A 249 -0.92 9.14 -11.39
N VAL A 250 0.04 9.90 -11.97
CA VAL A 250 -0.24 10.87 -13.03
C VAL A 250 -0.77 10.17 -14.29
N ILE A 251 -0.15 9.05 -14.69
CA ILE A 251 -0.60 8.23 -15.82
C ILE A 251 -2.01 7.71 -15.57
N ALA A 252 -2.28 7.18 -14.36
CA ALA A 252 -3.59 6.70 -13.97
C ALA A 252 -4.65 7.81 -14.03
N TRP A 253 -4.31 9.00 -13.55
CA TRP A 253 -5.21 10.15 -13.61
C TRP A 253 -5.54 10.56 -15.04
N ILE A 254 -4.52 10.72 -15.90
CA ILE A 254 -4.71 11.08 -17.32
C ILE A 254 -5.55 10.01 -18.03
N TRP A 255 -5.23 8.73 -17.82
CA TRP A 255 -5.95 7.60 -18.40
C TRP A 255 -7.41 7.56 -17.97
N LEU A 256 -7.70 7.67 -16.67
CA LEU A 256 -9.08 7.62 -16.16
C LEU A 256 -9.91 8.82 -16.62
N VAL A 257 -9.32 10.02 -16.64
CA VAL A 257 -10.01 11.21 -17.16
C VAL A 257 -10.30 11.04 -18.65
N PHE A 258 -9.33 10.56 -19.44
CA PHE A 258 -9.52 10.27 -20.85
C PHE A 258 -10.59 9.20 -21.09
N HIS A 259 -10.57 8.10 -20.33
CA HIS A 259 -11.48 6.97 -20.48
C HIS A 259 -12.95 7.35 -20.19
N PHE A 260 -13.20 8.15 -19.15
CA PHE A 260 -14.56 8.48 -18.71
C PHE A 260 -15.12 9.77 -19.30
N PHE A 261 -14.28 10.80 -19.51
CA PHE A 261 -14.71 12.14 -19.96
C PHE A 261 -14.20 12.52 -21.36
N GLY A 262 -13.30 11.73 -21.94
CA GLY A 262 -12.75 11.96 -23.28
C GLY A 262 -11.64 13.01 -23.34
N LEU A 263 -11.02 13.13 -24.52
CA LEU A 263 -9.84 13.97 -24.75
C LEU A 263 -10.11 15.48 -24.53
N ARG A 264 -11.34 15.93 -24.79
CA ARG A 264 -11.73 17.34 -24.66
C ARG A 264 -11.59 17.84 -23.23
N GLU A 265 -11.90 17.00 -22.24
CA GLU A 265 -11.84 17.37 -20.83
C GLU A 265 -10.41 17.32 -20.28
N VAL A 266 -9.57 16.42 -20.81
CA VAL A 266 -8.12 16.36 -20.52
C VAL A 266 -7.42 17.67 -20.92
N LEU A 267 -7.74 18.19 -22.12
CA LEU A 267 -7.12 19.39 -22.68
C LEU A 267 -7.75 20.71 -22.20
N ARG A 268 -8.88 20.66 -21.50
CA ARG A 268 -9.57 21.86 -21.01
C ARG A 268 -8.88 22.40 -19.77
N PHE A 269 -8.32 23.60 -19.81
CA PHE A 269 -7.78 24.31 -18.63
C PHE A 269 -8.79 25.27 -17.97
N SER A 270 -10.08 24.91 -17.95
CA SER A 270 -11.07 25.76 -17.27
C SER A 270 -10.99 25.59 -15.75
N CYS A 271 -11.02 26.71 -15.03
CA CYS A 271 -11.32 26.73 -13.59
C CYS A 271 -12.80 26.33 -13.44
N GLY A 272 -13.10 25.37 -12.56
CA GLY A 272 -14.45 24.84 -12.39
C GLY A 272 -15.45 25.89 -11.87
N ASP A 273 -16.73 25.54 -11.89
CA ASP A 273 -17.78 26.40 -11.33
C ASP A 273 -17.49 26.67 -9.83
N LYS A 274 -17.49 27.95 -9.44
CA LYS A 274 -17.23 28.39 -8.08
C LYS A 274 -18.31 27.89 -7.11
N THR A 275 -19.55 27.79 -7.57
CA THR A 275 -20.69 27.33 -6.76
C THR A 275 -20.55 25.86 -6.37
N ALA A 276 -20.28 25.00 -7.36
CA ALA A 276 -19.98 23.58 -7.14
C ALA A 276 -18.71 23.37 -6.29
N THR A 277 -17.73 24.27 -6.39
CA THR A 277 -16.49 24.16 -5.58
C THR A 277 -16.79 24.42 -4.11
N GLU A 278 -17.60 25.44 -3.83
CA GLU A 278 -17.97 25.76 -2.45
C GLU A 278 -18.86 24.68 -1.86
N ALA A 279 -19.73 24.05 -2.65
CA ALA A 279 -20.53 22.92 -2.21
C ALA A 279 -19.66 21.73 -1.78
N THR A 280 -18.71 21.29 -2.62
CA THR A 280 -17.76 20.23 -2.26
C THR A 280 -16.98 20.58 -1.00
N ARG A 281 -16.47 21.82 -0.90
CA ARG A 281 -15.74 22.29 0.28
C ARG A 281 -16.61 22.32 1.53
N SER A 282 -17.89 22.64 1.42
CA SER A 282 -18.83 22.68 2.55
C SER A 282 -19.02 21.29 3.18
N ILE A 283 -19.05 20.23 2.37
CA ILE A 283 -19.16 18.82 2.82
C ILE A 283 -17.91 18.41 3.55
N VAL A 284 -16.76 18.65 2.92
CA VAL A 284 -15.46 18.30 3.50
C VAL A 284 -15.26 19.06 4.81
N ARG A 285 -15.66 20.34 4.88
CA ARG A 285 -15.64 21.14 6.11
C ARG A 285 -16.61 20.60 7.17
N LYS A 286 -17.79 20.14 6.78
CA LYS A 286 -18.78 19.51 7.68
C LYS A 286 -18.24 18.19 8.25
N GLU A 287 -17.66 17.34 7.42
CA GLU A 287 -16.98 16.11 7.84
C GLU A 287 -15.79 16.42 8.74
N LEU A 288 -14.96 17.41 8.40
CA LEU A 288 -13.83 17.83 9.23
C LEU A 288 -14.28 18.38 10.58
N HIS A 289 -15.40 19.11 10.62
CA HIS A 289 -16.01 19.60 11.87
C HIS A 289 -16.52 18.46 12.77
N LYS A 290 -17.00 17.34 12.19
CA LYS A 290 -17.41 16.16 12.96
C LYS A 290 -16.25 15.54 13.73
N LEU A 291 -15.01 15.65 13.24
CA LEU A 291 -13.81 15.18 13.94
C LEU A 291 -13.39 16.09 15.11
N GLY A 292 -13.92 17.31 15.21
CA GLY A 292 -13.53 18.26 16.25
C GLY A 292 -12.11 18.83 16.09
N PRO A 293 -11.61 19.63 17.06
CA PRO A 293 -10.28 20.22 17.03
C PRO A 293 -9.19 19.15 17.18
N ILE A 294 -7.97 19.46 16.69
CA ILE A 294 -6.83 18.55 16.79
C ILE A 294 -6.53 18.19 18.25
N THR A 295 -6.60 16.89 18.55
CA THR A 295 -6.38 16.37 19.90
C THR A 295 -4.90 16.36 20.27
N PHE A 296 -4.59 16.27 21.57
CA PHE A 296 -3.20 16.13 22.02
C PHE A 296 -2.57 14.85 21.47
N ALA A 297 -3.29 13.73 21.52
CA ALA A 297 -2.86 12.46 20.94
C ALA A 297 -2.48 12.59 19.45
N GLU A 298 -3.30 13.26 18.63
CA GLU A 298 -2.99 13.51 17.22
C GLU A 298 -1.66 14.25 17.04
N LYS A 299 -1.39 15.29 17.84
CA LYS A 299 -0.11 16.02 17.79
C LYS A 299 1.07 15.15 18.18
N VAL A 300 0.91 14.32 19.22
CA VAL A 300 1.95 13.40 19.69
C VAL A 300 2.25 12.35 18.63
N ILE A 301 1.24 11.79 17.95
CA ILE A 301 1.41 10.83 16.85
C ILE A 301 2.14 11.47 15.68
N ILE A 302 1.79 12.71 15.30
CA ILE A 302 2.53 13.45 14.26
C ILE A 302 4.00 13.61 14.67
N GLY A 303 4.27 13.95 15.93
CA GLY A 303 5.63 14.04 16.45
C GLY A 303 6.40 12.72 16.35
N HIS A 304 5.78 11.60 16.74
CA HIS A 304 6.37 10.26 16.62
C HIS A 304 6.56 9.85 15.16
N PHE A 305 5.66 10.23 14.26
CA PHE A 305 5.77 9.96 12.84
C PHE A 305 6.97 10.70 12.24
N ILE A 306 7.11 12.00 12.53
CA ILE A 306 8.26 12.80 12.09
C ILE A 306 9.56 12.25 12.68
N LEU A 307 9.55 11.85 13.96
CA LEU A 307 10.70 11.21 14.61
C LEU A 307 11.08 9.90 13.91
N MET A 308 10.11 9.03 13.65
CA MET A 308 10.31 7.75 12.97
C MET A 308 10.90 7.96 11.57
N LEU A 309 10.33 8.88 10.78
CA LEU A 309 10.85 9.23 9.45
C LEU A 309 12.27 9.79 9.53
N THR A 310 12.53 10.70 10.47
CA THR A 310 13.86 11.29 10.64
C THR A 310 14.88 10.21 10.96
N LEU A 311 14.55 9.30 11.88
CA LEU A 311 15.43 8.19 12.24
C LEU A 311 15.69 7.25 11.05
N TRP A 312 14.67 6.86 10.27
CA TRP A 312 14.88 6.03 9.08
C TRP A 312 15.70 6.72 7.99
N LEU A 313 15.41 7.98 7.69
CA LEU A 313 16.11 8.73 6.64
C LEU A 313 17.56 9.02 7.02
N THR A 314 17.85 9.26 8.31
CA THR A 314 19.21 9.57 8.80
C THR A 314 19.99 8.33 9.25
N MET A 315 19.42 7.12 9.16
CA MET A 315 20.04 5.87 9.62
C MET A 315 21.35 5.57 8.88
N LYS A 316 21.27 5.50 7.55
CA LYS A 316 22.40 5.29 6.64
C LYS A 316 22.23 6.26 5.46
N MET A 317 22.86 7.45 5.50
CA MET A 317 22.86 8.34 4.33
C MET A 317 24.03 8.02 3.38
N PRO A 318 23.85 8.26 2.07
CA PRO A 318 24.93 8.21 1.09
C PRO A 318 26.09 9.15 1.49
N GLY A 319 27.32 8.67 1.36
CA GLY A 319 28.52 9.42 1.76
C GLY A 319 29.03 9.12 3.18
N GLY A 320 28.46 8.11 3.84
CA GLY A 320 28.97 7.64 5.13
C GLY A 320 28.66 8.56 6.29
N PHE A 321 27.55 9.30 6.22
CA PHE A 321 27.01 10.06 7.35
C PHE A 321 25.71 9.39 7.80
N GLY A 322 25.60 9.02 9.07
CA GLY A 322 24.37 8.45 9.60
C GLY A 322 24.54 8.04 11.05
N TRP A 323 23.49 8.20 11.86
CA TRP A 323 23.56 7.84 13.27
C TRP A 323 23.76 6.33 13.47
N GLY A 324 23.44 5.50 12.46
CA GLY A 324 23.70 4.07 12.49
C GLY A 324 25.18 3.71 12.63
N GLN A 325 26.10 4.59 12.23
CA GLN A 325 27.55 4.38 12.38
C GLN A 325 28.08 4.54 13.80
N ILE A 326 27.29 5.15 14.69
CA ILE A 326 27.63 5.26 16.12
C ILE A 326 27.67 3.86 16.76
N PHE A 327 26.97 2.90 16.15
CA PHE A 327 26.84 1.53 16.63
C PHE A 327 27.65 0.57 15.77
N GLN A 328 28.03 -0.57 16.34
CA GLN A 328 28.73 -1.63 15.62
C GLN A 328 27.86 -2.18 14.47
N PRO A 329 28.47 -2.61 13.34
CA PRO A 329 27.74 -3.25 12.24
C PRO A 329 26.87 -4.40 12.75
N GLY A 330 25.59 -4.40 12.36
CA GLY A 330 24.61 -5.41 12.77
C GLY A 330 23.74 -5.07 13.99
N PHE A 331 24.05 -4.01 14.74
CA PHE A 331 23.21 -3.59 15.89
C PHE A 331 22.05 -2.67 15.52
N VAL A 332 22.15 -1.99 14.38
CA VAL A 332 21.15 -1.02 13.92
C VAL A 332 20.62 -1.44 12.56
N SER A 333 19.30 -1.60 12.50
CA SER A 333 18.56 -1.91 11.30
C SER A 333 17.30 -1.04 11.19
N ASN A 334 16.54 -1.20 10.10
CA ASN A 334 15.27 -0.50 9.92
C ASN A 334 14.29 -0.82 11.08
N SER A 335 14.37 -2.04 11.61
CA SER A 335 13.54 -2.52 12.73
C SER A 335 13.86 -1.85 14.04
N THR A 336 15.13 -1.60 14.35
CA THR A 336 15.54 -0.98 15.63
C THR A 336 14.80 0.33 15.85
N THR A 337 14.73 1.16 14.80
CA THR A 337 13.99 2.43 14.81
C THR A 337 12.50 2.21 15.06
N GLY A 338 11.89 1.26 14.35
CA GLY A 338 10.47 0.95 14.47
C GLY A 338 10.10 0.48 15.89
N VAL A 339 10.92 -0.39 16.48
CA VAL A 339 10.68 -0.92 17.83
C VAL A 339 10.77 0.18 18.90
N ILE A 340 11.74 1.11 18.78
CA ILE A 340 11.87 2.23 19.71
C ILE A 340 10.61 3.11 19.66
N VAL A 341 10.15 3.44 18.45
CA VAL A 341 8.95 4.26 18.27
C VAL A 341 7.72 3.52 18.78
N ILE A 342 7.54 2.25 18.45
CA ILE A 342 6.36 1.50 18.90
C ILE A 342 6.33 1.35 20.42
N ALA A 343 7.46 1.04 21.05
CA ALA A 343 7.57 0.95 22.50
C ALA A 343 7.18 2.27 23.17
N SER A 344 7.58 3.41 22.58
CA SER A 344 7.21 4.72 23.10
C SER A 344 5.69 4.99 23.03
N LEU A 345 4.97 4.49 22.01
CA LEU A 345 3.52 4.66 21.91
C LEU A 345 2.73 3.97 23.03
N PHE A 346 3.28 2.92 23.64
CA PHE A 346 2.69 2.27 24.82
C PHE A 346 2.95 3.03 26.13
N VAL A 347 3.89 3.98 26.12
CA VAL A 347 4.28 4.76 27.30
C VAL A 347 3.66 6.16 27.27
N PHE A 348 3.57 6.79 26.10
CA PHE A 348 3.06 8.16 25.99
C PHE A 348 1.55 8.24 26.28
N PRO A 349 1.09 9.23 27.07
CA PRO A 349 -0.32 9.40 27.41
C PRO A 349 -1.10 10.07 26.27
N SER A 350 -2.35 9.64 26.08
CA SER A 350 -3.25 10.20 25.06
C SER A 350 -3.80 11.60 25.38
N ASN A 351 -3.82 11.99 26.66
CA ASN A 351 -4.36 13.27 27.10
C ASN A 351 -3.50 13.90 28.20
N THR A 352 -3.33 15.21 28.13
CA THR A 352 -2.59 16.02 29.11
C THR A 352 -3.41 16.29 30.38
N LYS A 353 -4.75 16.23 30.29
CA LYS A 353 -5.63 16.56 31.43
C LYS A 353 -5.91 15.31 32.27
N ASN A 354 -5.38 15.31 33.50
CA ASN A 354 -5.85 14.48 34.61
C ASN A 354 -7.35 14.75 34.83
N LYS A 355 -8.23 13.98 34.18
CA LYS A 355 -9.59 13.84 34.70
C LYS A 355 -9.46 13.03 35.99
N ALA A 356 -9.99 13.58 37.07
CA ALA A 356 -9.75 13.24 38.47
C ALA A 356 -10.04 11.79 38.93
N THR A 357 -10.17 10.81 38.02
CA THR A 357 -10.58 9.44 38.35
C THR A 357 -9.98 8.34 37.46
N GLY A 358 -8.93 8.60 36.67
CA GLY A 358 -8.26 7.52 35.93
C GLY A 358 -6.91 7.89 35.35
N SER A 359 -5.97 6.94 35.35
CA SER A 359 -4.68 7.03 34.66
C SER A 359 -4.88 7.38 33.19
N PRO A 360 -4.05 8.28 32.61
CA PRO A 360 -4.17 8.61 31.20
C PRO A 360 -3.97 7.35 30.34
N GLU A 361 -4.93 7.04 29.48
CA GLU A 361 -4.83 5.89 28.58
C GLU A 361 -3.63 6.10 27.64
N PRO A 362 -2.76 5.10 27.42
CA PRO A 362 -1.65 5.22 26.48
C PRO A 362 -2.17 5.40 25.04
N LEU A 363 -1.32 5.95 24.16
CA LEU A 363 -1.69 6.10 22.74
C LEU A 363 -2.06 4.77 22.10
N MET A 364 -1.38 3.69 22.51
CA MET A 364 -1.63 2.33 22.08
C MET A 364 -1.77 1.39 23.29
N THR A 365 -2.79 0.53 23.26
CA THR A 365 -3.00 -0.54 24.24
C THR A 365 -2.76 -1.89 23.58
N TRP A 366 -2.24 -2.86 24.34
CA TRP A 366 -1.94 -4.19 23.78
C TRP A 366 -3.20 -4.88 23.25
N GLN A 367 -4.33 -4.74 23.96
CA GLN A 367 -5.62 -5.29 23.54
C GLN A 367 -6.02 -4.75 22.16
N TYR A 368 -5.98 -3.43 21.97
CA TYR A 368 -6.31 -2.83 20.68
C TYR A 368 -5.37 -3.29 19.56
N LEU A 369 -4.06 -3.38 19.86
CA LEU A 369 -3.10 -3.88 18.89
C LEU A 369 -3.41 -5.33 18.54
N GLN A 370 -3.58 -6.22 19.52
CA GLN A 370 -3.84 -7.64 19.31
C GLN A 370 -5.10 -7.89 18.48
N ASP A 371 -6.16 -7.14 18.73
CA ASP A 371 -7.46 -7.31 18.07
C ASP A 371 -7.46 -6.80 16.61
N ASN A 372 -6.70 -5.73 16.32
CA ASN A 372 -6.71 -5.08 15.00
C ASN A 372 -5.47 -5.38 14.16
N TYR A 373 -4.45 -6.01 14.72
CA TYR A 373 -3.22 -6.31 14.00
C TYR A 373 -3.44 -7.41 12.94
N PRO A 374 -2.99 -7.22 11.68
CA PRO A 374 -3.18 -8.18 10.61
C PRO A 374 -2.15 -9.33 10.73
N TRP A 375 -2.38 -10.23 11.69
CA TRP A 375 -1.52 -11.39 11.96
C TRP A 375 -1.27 -12.26 10.71
N GLN A 376 -2.21 -12.24 9.76
CA GLN A 376 -2.07 -12.97 8.49
C GLN A 376 -0.85 -12.50 7.69
N ILE A 377 -0.56 -11.19 7.66
CA ILE A 377 0.61 -10.66 6.93
C ILE A 377 1.89 -11.15 7.58
N TRP A 378 1.93 -11.14 8.91
CA TRP A 378 3.09 -11.56 9.67
C TRP A 378 3.36 -13.07 9.54
N MET A 379 2.31 -13.90 9.59
CA MET A 379 2.40 -15.34 9.34
C MET A 379 2.80 -15.67 7.89
N LEU A 380 2.24 -14.93 6.92
CA LEU A 380 2.54 -15.12 5.50
C LEU A 380 3.99 -14.76 5.17
N LEU A 381 4.52 -13.70 5.77
CA LEU A 381 5.92 -13.31 5.64
C LEU A 381 6.86 -14.42 6.16
N GLY A 382 6.58 -14.98 7.34
CA GLY A 382 7.32 -16.13 7.86
C GLY A 382 7.22 -17.37 6.96
N GLY A 383 6.04 -17.64 6.41
CA GLY A 383 5.82 -18.73 5.44
C GLY A 383 6.57 -18.53 4.12
N ALA A 384 6.65 -17.29 3.62
CA ALA A 384 7.40 -16.94 2.41
C ALA A 384 8.90 -17.22 2.59
N PHE A 385 9.49 -16.85 3.72
CA PHE A 385 10.89 -17.13 4.04
C PHE A 385 11.16 -18.62 4.20
N ALA A 386 10.26 -19.35 4.87
CA ALA A 386 10.35 -20.81 4.94
C ALA A 386 10.30 -21.45 3.55
N MET A 387 9.45 -20.94 2.65
CA MET A 387 9.35 -21.39 1.27
C MET A 387 10.62 -21.09 0.47
N ALA A 388 11.16 -19.87 0.58
CA ALA A 388 12.40 -19.46 -0.08
C ALA A 388 13.58 -20.36 0.32
N SER A 389 13.80 -20.55 1.63
CA SER A 389 14.83 -21.46 2.16
C SER A 389 14.61 -22.89 1.68
N SER A 390 13.34 -23.34 1.59
CA SER A 390 13.00 -24.68 1.07
C SER A 390 13.29 -24.81 -0.43
N CYS A 391 13.01 -23.78 -1.24
CA CYS A 391 13.34 -23.75 -2.67
C CYS A 391 14.85 -23.76 -2.93
N GLN A 392 15.64 -23.14 -2.04
CA GLN A 392 17.10 -23.18 -2.08
C GLN A 392 17.62 -24.58 -1.70
N LYS A 393 17.19 -25.10 -0.53
CA LYS A 393 17.63 -26.41 -0.01
C LYS A 393 17.20 -27.60 -0.86
N SER A 394 16.03 -27.54 -1.49
CA SER A 394 15.54 -28.60 -2.38
C SER A 394 16.25 -28.65 -3.73
N GLY A 395 17.03 -27.62 -4.09
CA GLY A 395 17.62 -27.48 -5.42
C GLY A 395 16.61 -27.15 -6.53
N LEU A 396 15.34 -26.89 -6.19
CA LEU A 396 14.31 -26.48 -7.16
C LEU A 396 14.71 -25.18 -7.87
N SER A 397 15.29 -24.26 -7.12
CA SER A 397 15.88 -23.00 -7.60
C SER A 397 16.93 -23.23 -8.70
N ALA A 398 17.91 -24.10 -8.46
CA ALA A 398 18.96 -24.43 -9.42
C ALA A 398 18.38 -25.16 -10.66
N TRP A 399 17.39 -26.03 -10.46
CA TRP A 399 16.70 -26.71 -11.57
C TRP A 399 15.97 -25.73 -12.49
N PHE A 400 15.28 -24.73 -11.93
CA PHE A 400 14.64 -23.67 -12.71
C PHE A 400 15.66 -22.83 -13.49
N GLY A 401 16.76 -22.42 -12.85
CA GLY A 401 17.84 -21.68 -13.49
C GLY A 401 18.41 -22.41 -14.71
N ALA A 402 18.66 -23.72 -14.59
CA ALA A 402 19.19 -24.54 -15.70
C ALA A 402 18.24 -24.62 -16.91
N ARG A 403 16.92 -24.61 -16.68
CA ARG A 403 15.90 -24.67 -17.75
C ARG A 403 15.62 -23.33 -18.42
N LEU A 404 16.00 -22.23 -17.78
CA LEU A 404 15.82 -20.87 -18.29
C LEU A 404 16.99 -20.38 -19.16
N THR A 405 17.93 -21.26 -19.50
CA THR A 405 19.00 -21.00 -20.50
C THR A 405 18.46 -20.53 -21.86
N ALA A 406 17.23 -20.90 -22.24
CA ALA A 406 16.58 -20.38 -23.44
C ALA A 406 16.22 -18.87 -23.33
N VAL A 407 15.87 -18.40 -22.13
CA VAL A 407 15.55 -16.99 -21.84
C VAL A 407 16.81 -16.13 -21.72
N ALA A 408 17.97 -16.74 -21.44
CA ALA A 408 19.26 -16.05 -21.36
C ALA A 408 19.73 -15.40 -22.67
N SER A 409 19.09 -15.73 -23.80
CA SER A 409 19.37 -15.10 -25.09
C SER A 409 18.62 -13.78 -25.32
N LEU A 410 17.66 -13.43 -24.45
CA LEU A 410 16.89 -12.19 -24.55
C LEU A 410 17.61 -11.03 -23.88
N GLU A 411 17.42 -9.82 -24.40
CA GLU A 411 17.90 -8.62 -23.72
C GLU A 411 17.21 -8.44 -22.35
N PRO A 412 17.95 -7.98 -21.30
CA PRO A 412 17.43 -7.91 -19.94
C PRO A 412 16.13 -7.10 -19.77
N TRP A 413 15.94 -6.02 -20.55
CA TRP A 413 14.73 -5.20 -20.51
C TRP A 413 13.50 -5.93 -21.09
N LEU A 414 13.69 -6.74 -22.13
CA LEU A 414 12.60 -7.48 -22.78
C LEU A 414 12.15 -8.64 -21.88
N MET A 415 13.11 -9.31 -21.26
CA MET A 415 12.82 -10.32 -20.24
C MET A 415 12.03 -9.70 -19.07
N LEU A 416 12.48 -8.57 -18.54
CA LEU A 416 11.81 -7.85 -17.46
C LEU A 416 10.35 -7.58 -17.80
N LEU A 417 10.09 -7.08 -19.02
CA LEU A 417 8.75 -6.75 -19.50
C LEU A 417 7.86 -7.99 -19.62
N LEU A 418 8.35 -9.06 -20.25
CA LEU A 418 7.55 -10.28 -20.47
C LEU A 418 7.21 -10.98 -19.15
N LEU A 419 8.17 -11.07 -18.23
CA LEU A 419 7.94 -11.65 -16.91
C LEU A 419 6.97 -10.79 -16.09
N SER A 420 7.16 -9.46 -16.09
CA SER A 420 6.27 -8.54 -15.38
C SER A 420 4.85 -8.57 -15.95
N LEU A 421 4.65 -8.61 -17.27
CA LEU A 421 3.32 -8.78 -17.85
C LEU A 421 2.67 -10.10 -17.42
N SER A 422 3.43 -11.18 -17.40
CA SER A 422 2.93 -12.50 -16.96
C SER A 422 2.49 -12.48 -15.49
N ILE A 423 3.32 -11.91 -14.61
CA ILE A 423 3.03 -11.77 -13.17
C ILE A 423 1.80 -10.88 -12.95
N SER A 424 1.69 -9.77 -13.69
CA SER A 424 0.57 -8.84 -13.63
C SER A 424 -0.76 -9.53 -13.91
N PHE A 425 -0.82 -10.41 -14.93
CA PHE A 425 -2.04 -11.19 -15.20
C PHE A 425 -2.30 -12.27 -14.14
N MET A 426 -1.28 -12.93 -13.62
CA MET A 426 -1.45 -13.96 -12.58
C MET A 426 -1.98 -13.38 -11.26
N THR A 427 -1.59 -12.15 -10.92
CA THR A 427 -2.04 -11.51 -9.68
C THR A 427 -3.47 -11.00 -9.73
N GLU A 428 -4.14 -10.99 -10.89
CA GLU A 428 -5.57 -10.64 -10.97
C GLU A 428 -6.49 -11.72 -10.40
N ILE A 429 -6.01 -12.96 -10.36
CA ILE A 429 -6.75 -14.14 -9.86
C ILE A 429 -6.20 -14.68 -8.54
N THR A 430 -5.06 -14.15 -8.08
CA THR A 430 -4.32 -14.65 -6.91
C THR A 430 -4.06 -13.50 -5.94
N SER A 431 -3.88 -13.79 -4.65
CA SER A 431 -3.49 -12.76 -3.68
C SER A 431 -2.09 -12.20 -3.98
N ASN A 432 -1.96 -10.87 -4.07
CA ASN A 432 -0.70 -10.18 -4.36
C ASN A 432 0.48 -10.68 -3.51
N VAL A 433 0.27 -10.81 -2.18
CA VAL A 433 1.32 -11.22 -1.25
C VAL A 433 1.66 -12.70 -1.43
N ALA A 434 0.69 -13.55 -1.75
CA ALA A 434 0.94 -14.96 -2.05
C ALA A 434 1.73 -15.12 -3.35
N THR A 435 1.37 -14.37 -4.40
CA THR A 435 2.06 -14.40 -5.70
C THR A 435 3.53 -14.05 -5.57
N VAL A 436 3.87 -12.94 -4.90
CA VAL A 436 5.27 -12.54 -4.70
C VAL A 436 6.02 -13.53 -3.81
N SER A 437 5.38 -14.14 -2.81
CA SER A 437 6.03 -15.12 -1.92
C SER A 437 6.48 -16.37 -2.68
N ILE A 438 5.73 -16.78 -3.70
CA ILE A 438 6.06 -17.94 -4.54
C ILE A 438 7.08 -17.55 -5.62
N LEU A 439 6.90 -16.40 -6.27
CA LEU A 439 7.69 -16.03 -7.43
C LEU A 439 9.00 -15.33 -7.09
N ALA A 440 9.09 -14.55 -6.02
CA ALA A 440 10.31 -13.81 -5.67
C ALA A 440 11.56 -14.71 -5.50
N PRO A 441 11.50 -15.87 -4.81
CA PRO A 441 12.66 -16.76 -4.73
C PRO A 441 13.10 -17.29 -6.10
N ILE A 442 12.13 -17.62 -6.98
CA ILE A 442 12.39 -18.12 -8.34
C ILE A 442 13.05 -17.02 -9.18
N MET A 443 12.55 -15.78 -9.06
CA MET A 443 13.02 -14.62 -9.81
C MET A 443 14.41 -14.17 -9.35
N ALA A 444 14.72 -14.24 -8.05
CA ALA A 444 16.06 -13.99 -7.54
C ALA A 444 17.08 -14.98 -8.12
N GLN A 445 16.73 -16.27 -8.16
CA GLN A 445 17.62 -17.31 -8.66
C GLN A 445 17.81 -17.21 -10.18
N LEU A 446 16.76 -16.84 -10.91
CA LEU A 446 16.85 -16.52 -12.33
C LEU A 446 17.81 -15.35 -12.58
N ALA A 447 17.74 -14.28 -11.78
CA ALA A 447 18.65 -13.15 -11.91
C ALA A 447 20.11 -13.57 -11.71
N ILE A 448 20.40 -14.39 -10.70
CA ILE A 448 21.75 -14.94 -10.45
C ILE A 448 22.24 -15.74 -11.66
N SER A 449 21.41 -16.66 -12.19
CA SER A 449 21.76 -17.48 -13.36
C SER A 449 22.02 -16.65 -14.63
N LEU A 450 21.44 -15.46 -14.70
CA LEU A 450 21.63 -14.50 -15.81
C LEU A 450 22.75 -13.50 -15.53
N GLN A 451 23.45 -13.62 -14.41
CA GLN A 451 24.51 -12.72 -13.96
C GLN A 451 24.07 -11.26 -13.87
N VAL A 452 22.78 -11.03 -13.54
CA VAL A 452 22.24 -9.71 -13.22
C VAL A 452 21.96 -9.61 -11.72
N ASN A 453 21.97 -8.41 -11.17
CA ASN A 453 21.70 -8.20 -9.75
C ASN A 453 20.30 -8.76 -9.38
N PRO A 454 20.16 -9.61 -8.33
CA PRO A 454 18.87 -10.17 -7.91
C PRO A 454 17.79 -9.13 -7.66
N LEU A 455 18.18 -7.94 -7.20
CA LEU A 455 17.27 -6.81 -6.97
C LEU A 455 16.52 -6.40 -8.24
N TYR A 456 17.10 -6.55 -9.43
CA TYR A 456 16.48 -6.20 -10.70
C TYR A 456 15.14 -6.91 -10.91
N LEU A 457 15.12 -8.23 -10.70
CA LEU A 457 13.91 -9.03 -10.84
C LEU A 457 13.05 -9.04 -9.58
N LEU A 458 13.64 -8.88 -8.39
CA LEU A 458 12.90 -8.81 -7.13
C LEU A 458 12.03 -7.55 -7.05
N TYR A 459 12.56 -6.37 -7.38
CA TYR A 459 11.76 -5.13 -7.45
C TYR A 459 10.62 -5.29 -8.45
N ALA A 460 10.92 -5.82 -9.63
CA ALA A 460 9.93 -6.00 -10.68
C ALA A 460 8.78 -6.92 -10.25
N THR A 461 9.12 -8.05 -9.63
CA THR A 461 8.14 -9.02 -9.14
C THR A 461 7.22 -8.39 -8.10
N ALA A 462 7.78 -7.69 -7.11
CA ALA A 462 7.03 -7.11 -6.01
C ALA A 462 6.10 -5.97 -6.45
N LEU A 463 6.62 -5.06 -7.26
CA LEU A 463 5.89 -3.89 -7.74
C LEU A 463 4.77 -4.31 -8.70
N THR A 464 5.04 -5.28 -9.59
CA THR A 464 4.04 -5.83 -10.50
C THR A 464 2.93 -6.57 -9.77
N CYS A 465 3.25 -7.36 -8.74
CA CYS A 465 2.22 -8.06 -7.95
C CYS A 465 1.25 -7.08 -7.28
N SER A 466 1.68 -5.84 -7.03
CA SER A 466 0.78 -4.80 -6.52
C SER A 466 -0.09 -4.16 -7.61
N MET A 467 0.25 -4.27 -8.89
CA MET A 467 -0.46 -3.65 -10.01
C MET A 467 -1.61 -4.54 -10.50
N ALA A 468 -2.63 -4.76 -9.67
CA ALA A 468 -3.82 -5.53 -10.03
C ALA A 468 -5.07 -4.63 -10.07
N PHE A 469 -5.56 -4.35 -11.28
CA PHE A 469 -6.57 -3.32 -11.55
C PHE A 469 -7.83 -3.87 -12.24
N MET A 470 -7.82 -5.10 -12.77
CA MET A 470 -8.88 -5.57 -13.66
C MET A 470 -10.07 -6.19 -12.92
N LEU A 471 -9.80 -6.99 -11.89
CA LEU A 471 -10.84 -7.79 -11.23
C LEU A 471 -11.14 -7.31 -9.79
N PRO A 472 -12.42 -7.40 -9.35
CA PRO A 472 -12.79 -7.09 -7.97
C PRO A 472 -12.10 -7.96 -6.93
N VAL A 473 -11.87 -9.24 -7.25
CA VAL A 473 -11.30 -10.23 -6.33
C VAL A 473 -9.78 -10.04 -6.16
N ALA A 474 -9.12 -9.36 -7.10
CA ALA A 474 -7.68 -9.21 -7.11
C ALA A 474 -7.14 -8.48 -5.88
N THR A 475 -7.80 -7.39 -5.47
CA THR A 475 -7.38 -6.58 -4.33
C THR A 475 -8.56 -6.14 -3.48
N ALA A 476 -8.34 -5.97 -2.18
CA ALA A 476 -9.37 -5.48 -1.27
C ALA A 476 -9.91 -4.08 -1.65
N PRO A 477 -9.09 -3.09 -2.07
CA PRO A 477 -9.58 -1.84 -2.65
C PRO A 477 -10.59 -2.03 -3.79
N ASN A 478 -10.30 -2.94 -4.72
CA ASN A 478 -11.15 -3.26 -5.86
C ASN A 478 -12.49 -3.87 -5.39
N ALA A 479 -12.44 -4.76 -4.40
CA ALA A 479 -13.64 -5.38 -3.82
C ALA A 479 -14.53 -4.37 -3.09
N ILE A 480 -13.96 -3.44 -2.33
CA ILE A 480 -14.72 -2.39 -1.62
C ILE A 480 -15.49 -1.52 -2.61
N VAL A 481 -14.83 -1.10 -3.67
CA VAL A 481 -15.48 -0.29 -4.71
C VAL A 481 -16.54 -1.09 -5.46
N PHE A 482 -16.28 -2.36 -5.75
CA PHE A 482 -17.27 -3.22 -6.39
C PHE A 482 -18.50 -3.47 -5.51
N ALA A 483 -18.33 -3.57 -4.19
CA ALA A 483 -19.41 -3.76 -3.22
C ALA A 483 -20.42 -2.61 -3.19
N THR A 484 -20.06 -1.43 -3.71
CA THR A 484 -20.99 -0.30 -3.85
C THR A 484 -22.13 -0.54 -4.87
N GLY A 485 -22.02 -1.58 -5.71
CA GLY A 485 -23.12 -2.07 -6.56
C GLY A 485 -23.32 -1.38 -7.92
N TYR A 486 -22.71 -0.22 -8.17
CA TYR A 486 -22.89 0.50 -9.46
C TYR A 486 -21.76 0.28 -10.49
N ILE A 487 -20.63 -0.31 -10.10
CA ILE A 487 -19.54 -0.67 -11.02
C ILE A 487 -19.74 -2.08 -11.54
N LYS A 488 -19.80 -2.24 -12.86
CA LYS A 488 -19.83 -3.57 -13.49
C LYS A 488 -18.42 -4.09 -13.72
N ILE A 489 -18.24 -5.41 -13.67
CA ILE A 489 -16.96 -6.06 -13.98
C ILE A 489 -16.41 -5.60 -15.33
N LYS A 490 -17.27 -5.43 -16.35
CA LYS A 490 -16.86 -4.94 -17.68
C LYS A 490 -16.24 -3.54 -17.65
N ASP A 491 -16.72 -2.66 -16.78
CA ASP A 491 -16.20 -1.29 -16.66
C ASP A 491 -14.81 -1.33 -16.02
N MET A 492 -14.66 -2.16 -15.00
CA MET A 492 -13.42 -2.35 -14.26
C MET A 492 -12.33 -2.99 -15.12
N VAL A 493 -12.64 -4.07 -15.84
CA VAL A 493 -11.70 -4.77 -16.73
C VAL A 493 -11.19 -3.83 -17.84
N LYS A 494 -12.08 -3.03 -18.46
CA LYS A 494 -11.69 -2.11 -19.54
C LYS A 494 -10.77 -0.99 -19.04
N ALA A 495 -11.10 -0.40 -17.90
CA ALA A 495 -10.27 0.65 -17.30
C ALA A 495 -8.94 0.07 -16.77
N GLY A 496 -9.00 -1.11 -16.15
CA GLY A 496 -7.89 -1.77 -15.49
C GLY A 496 -6.87 -2.35 -16.46
N LEU A 497 -7.28 -3.01 -17.55
CA LEU A 497 -6.36 -3.67 -18.48
C LEU A 497 -5.31 -2.71 -19.06
N ILE A 498 -5.78 -1.55 -19.56
CA ILE A 498 -4.89 -0.55 -20.16
C ILE A 498 -4.01 0.07 -19.08
N LEU A 499 -4.57 0.38 -17.91
CA LEU A 499 -3.79 0.91 -16.80
C LEU A 499 -2.71 -0.07 -16.34
N ASN A 500 -3.02 -1.37 -16.31
CA ASN A 500 -2.11 -2.41 -15.91
C ASN A 500 -0.87 -2.47 -16.82
N VAL A 501 -1.11 -2.48 -18.14
CA VAL A 501 -0.02 -2.42 -19.13
C VAL A 501 0.80 -1.13 -18.99
N LEU A 502 0.15 0.03 -18.86
CA LEU A 502 0.84 1.31 -18.72
C LEU A 502 1.71 1.38 -17.46
N CYS A 503 1.20 0.93 -16.32
CA CYS A 503 1.94 0.89 -15.05
C CYS A 503 3.10 -0.10 -15.10
N VAL A 504 2.91 -1.29 -15.69
CA VAL A 504 3.98 -2.29 -15.86
C VAL A 504 5.09 -1.76 -16.76
N VAL A 505 4.77 -1.15 -17.90
CA VAL A 505 5.76 -0.54 -18.80
C VAL A 505 6.51 0.58 -18.10
N THR A 506 5.79 1.46 -17.39
CA THR A 506 6.40 2.55 -16.61
C THR A 506 7.37 1.99 -15.58
N MET A 507 6.96 0.97 -14.83
CA MET A 507 7.81 0.31 -13.84
C MET A 507 9.05 -0.29 -14.50
N CYS A 508 8.92 -0.99 -15.62
CA CYS A 508 10.07 -1.55 -16.34
C CYS A 508 11.08 -0.47 -16.75
N ILE A 509 10.59 0.66 -17.29
CA ILE A 509 11.45 1.80 -17.64
C ILE A 509 12.17 2.33 -16.41
N PHE A 510 11.48 2.52 -15.28
CA PHE A 510 12.09 3.01 -14.05
C PHE A 510 13.13 2.04 -13.48
N ILE A 511 12.87 0.72 -13.53
CA ILE A 511 13.83 -0.27 -13.06
C ILE A 511 15.09 -0.24 -13.94
N SER A 512 14.93 -0.29 -15.26
CA SER A 512 16.07 -0.30 -16.19
C SER A 512 16.85 1.02 -16.27
N THR A 513 16.32 2.13 -15.75
CA THR A 513 16.97 3.45 -15.79
C THR A 513 17.27 4.00 -14.40
N TRP A 514 16.25 4.42 -13.68
CA TRP A 514 16.35 5.07 -12.37
C TRP A 514 16.90 4.14 -11.28
N PHE A 515 16.41 2.91 -11.21
CA PHE A 515 16.84 1.98 -10.15
C PHE A 515 18.24 1.48 -10.43
N THR A 516 18.52 1.13 -11.69
CA THR A 516 19.88 0.86 -12.17
C THR A 516 20.85 1.97 -11.78
N PHE A 517 20.48 3.24 -11.99
CA PHE A 517 21.34 4.38 -11.65
C PHE A 517 21.63 4.49 -10.14
N ILE A 518 20.64 4.22 -9.29
CA ILE A 518 20.78 4.34 -7.82
C ILE A 518 21.46 3.13 -7.20
N LEU A 519 21.10 1.92 -7.63
CA LEU A 519 21.46 0.66 -6.99
C LEU A 519 22.51 -0.15 -7.76
N GLY A 520 22.88 0.25 -8.99
CA GLY A 520 23.83 -0.49 -9.82
C GLY A 520 23.32 -1.88 -10.20
N LEU A 521 22.11 -1.96 -10.79
CA LEU A 521 21.44 -3.25 -11.04
C LEU A 521 21.98 -4.03 -12.24
N ASP A 522 22.81 -3.43 -13.08
CA ASP A 522 23.23 -4.00 -14.36
C ASP A 522 24.32 -5.08 -14.22
N VAL A 523 25.01 -5.10 -13.07
CA VAL A 523 26.15 -6.00 -12.83
C VAL A 523 25.92 -6.75 -11.53
N LEU A 524 26.10 -8.07 -11.58
CA LEU A 524 26.10 -8.90 -10.37
C LEU A 524 27.32 -8.53 -9.50
N PRO A 525 27.16 -8.33 -8.17
CA PRO A 525 28.29 -8.08 -7.28
C PRO A 525 29.38 -9.15 -7.44
N PRO A 526 30.66 -8.77 -7.54
CA PRO A 526 31.75 -9.70 -7.84
C PRO A 526 31.91 -10.81 -6.80
N GLU A 527 31.51 -10.57 -5.55
CA GLU A 527 31.51 -11.56 -4.47
C GLU A 527 30.51 -12.70 -4.71
N MET A 528 29.36 -12.41 -5.35
CA MET A 528 28.37 -13.43 -5.70
C MET A 528 28.84 -14.31 -6.87
N LEU A 529 29.55 -13.72 -7.84
CA LEU A 529 30.16 -14.45 -8.96
C LEU A 529 31.22 -15.44 -8.48
N LEU A 530 32.01 -15.07 -7.46
CA LEU A 530 33.04 -15.93 -6.86
C LEU A 530 32.41 -17.08 -6.04
N GLY A 531 31.33 -16.80 -5.31
CA GLY A 531 30.59 -17.82 -4.55
C GLY A 531 29.98 -18.91 -5.46
N GLU A 532 29.43 -18.53 -6.63
CA GLU A 532 28.97 -19.53 -7.61
C GLU A 532 30.12 -20.40 -8.15
N ALA A 533 31.31 -19.82 -8.38
CA ALA A 533 32.46 -20.59 -8.85
C ALA A 533 32.89 -21.65 -7.83
N GLU A 534 32.89 -21.34 -6.52
CA GLU A 534 33.18 -22.30 -5.45
C GLU A 534 32.09 -23.37 -5.28
N VAL A 535 30.81 -23.00 -5.38
CA VAL A 535 29.67 -23.94 -5.33
C VAL A 535 29.68 -24.89 -6.55
N ASN A 536 29.99 -24.37 -7.74
CA ASN A 536 30.11 -25.18 -8.95
C ASN A 536 31.33 -26.11 -8.91
N LEU A 537 32.46 -25.69 -8.32
CA LEU A 537 33.65 -26.52 -8.10
C LEU A 537 33.41 -27.66 -7.09
N THR A 538 32.66 -27.38 -6.01
CA THR A 538 32.29 -28.41 -5.03
C THR A 538 31.28 -29.40 -5.61
N GLN A 539 30.28 -28.95 -6.38
CA GLN A 539 29.36 -29.85 -7.09
C GLN A 539 30.04 -30.67 -8.19
N THR A 540 30.99 -30.10 -8.94
CA THR A 540 31.75 -30.87 -9.94
C THR A 540 32.66 -31.90 -9.29
N ASN A 541 33.29 -31.60 -8.15
CA ASN A 541 34.07 -32.58 -7.39
C ASN A 541 33.23 -33.72 -6.78
N ILE A 542 32.00 -33.44 -6.37
CA ILE A 542 31.05 -34.48 -5.93
C ILE A 542 30.57 -35.32 -7.12
N SER A 543 30.35 -34.70 -8.28
CA SER A 543 29.92 -35.40 -9.51
C SER A 543 31.05 -36.23 -10.16
N SER A 544 32.31 -35.82 -10.03
CA SER A 544 33.49 -36.56 -10.50
C SER A 544 33.84 -37.73 -9.57
N SER A 545 33.65 -37.57 -8.25
CA SER A 545 33.69 -38.68 -7.29
C SER A 545 32.57 -39.70 -7.50
N ALA A 546 31.43 -39.31 -8.08
CA ALA A 546 30.32 -40.20 -8.38
C ALA A 546 30.46 -40.94 -9.73
N ARG A 547 31.53 -40.66 -10.51
CA ARG A 547 31.80 -41.26 -11.84
C ARG A 547 33.09 -42.09 -11.86
N ALA A 548 33.37 -42.87 -10.82
CA ALA A 548 34.32 -43.98 -10.93
C ALA A 548 33.59 -45.23 -11.46
N PRO A 549 34.06 -45.90 -12.53
CA PRO A 549 33.45 -47.14 -12.98
C PRO A 549 33.72 -48.23 -11.95
N LYS A 550 32.65 -48.89 -11.48
CA LYS A 550 32.74 -50.11 -10.67
C LYS A 550 33.49 -51.19 -11.46
N GLN A 551 34.76 -51.42 -11.14
CA GLN A 551 35.44 -52.69 -11.41
C GLN A 551 35.50 -53.53 -10.13
N SER A 552 35.43 -54.83 -10.36
CA SER A 552 34.98 -55.91 -9.48
C SER A 552 35.73 -56.06 -8.15
N VAL A 553 34.96 -56.42 -7.13
CA VAL A 553 35.41 -57.03 -5.88
C VAL A 553 35.96 -58.44 -6.17
N ALA A 554 37.25 -58.67 -5.89
CA ALA A 554 37.78 -59.97 -5.48
C ALA A 554 39.14 -59.81 -4.76
N ALA A 555 39.13 -60.14 -3.47
CA ALA A 555 40.22 -60.69 -2.65
C ALA A 555 41.64 -60.11 -2.76
N THR A 556 42.13 -59.49 -1.68
CA THR A 556 43.24 -60.06 -0.88
C THR A 556 43.43 -59.31 0.45
N GLU A 557 43.82 -60.08 1.44
CA GLU A 557 44.06 -59.76 2.84
C GLU A 557 45.21 -58.77 3.09
N ASN A 558 45.29 -58.31 4.34
CA ASN A 558 46.44 -57.72 5.05
C ASN A 558 46.74 -56.24 4.78
N SER A 559 46.31 -55.38 5.72
CA SER A 559 47.24 -54.75 6.66
C SER A 559 46.49 -53.80 7.60
N THR A 560 46.47 -54.18 8.87
CA THR A 560 46.27 -53.31 10.03
C THR A 560 47.34 -52.21 10.10
N ASP A 561 47.03 -51.17 10.88
CA ASP A 561 47.94 -50.16 11.43
C ASP A 561 48.29 -48.95 10.55
N LEU A 562 47.63 -47.80 10.80
CA LEU A 562 48.25 -46.59 11.36
C LEU A 562 47.26 -45.40 11.34
N PHE A 563 47.48 -44.45 12.25
CA PHE A 563 46.85 -43.11 12.36
C PHE A 563 45.66 -42.96 13.33
N LEU A 564 45.96 -43.21 14.61
CA LEU A 564 45.52 -42.34 15.70
C LEU A 564 46.77 -41.67 16.31
N THR A 565 46.58 -40.47 16.88
CA THR A 565 47.57 -39.56 17.52
C THR A 565 48.27 -38.60 16.53
N ASN A 566 48.28 -37.26 16.66
CA ASN A 566 48.34 -36.40 17.86
C ASN A 566 47.70 -35.02 17.63
N LEU A 567 47.05 -34.50 18.69
CA LEU A 567 46.76 -33.08 18.96
C LEU A 567 47.95 -32.46 19.73
N PRO A 568 48.13 -31.12 19.73
CA PRO A 568 49.38 -30.48 20.13
C PRO A 568 49.46 -30.18 21.63
N ILE A 569 50.71 -30.16 22.13
CA ILE A 569 51.19 -29.20 23.14
C ILE A 569 52.11 -28.24 22.39
#